data_AF-R7HW87-F1
#
_entry.id   AF-R7HW87-F1
#
_cell.length_a   1.000
_cell.length_b   1.000
_cell.length_c   1.000
_cell.angle_alpha   90.00
_cell.angle_beta   90.00
_cell.angle_gamma   90.00
#
_symmetry.space_group_name_H-M   'P 1'
#
loop_
_entity.id
_entity.type
_entity.pdbx_description
1 polymer ?
#
loop_
_entity_poly.entity_id
_entity_poly.type
_entity_poly.pdbx_seq_one_letter_code
_entity_poly.pdbx_strand_id
1 'polypeptide(L)'
;MKNVYSRSFESAPPPRSISGSKAFTLAEVLITLGIIGVVAALTIPTLIQNHKKHVIEVKLKTFYTIMNQAVQKSELDYGDKSTWNETGGNLCYGCIKANPLLSDEQFFDKYLGPNLTVIDHKKIPQPGIADFQLDTYTLKNGLQFSMYEGGAIYWLFTDTKTQKILGKNAFTFAFIPRIEEGHKNLWIYHENKGIEPFAYGFTNSYEYNMSMCKKDNKYCTKLIQMNNWKIPKDYPIRF
;
A
#
# COMPACT_ATOMS: atom_id res chain seq x y z
N MET A 1 -54.53 -41.32 19.88
CA MET A 1 -53.24 -40.91 19.31
C MET A 1 -52.15 -41.42 20.25
N LYS A 2 -51.22 -42.24 19.74
CA LYS A 2 -50.29 -43.04 20.55
C LYS A 2 -49.13 -42.17 21.07
N ASN A 3 -48.83 -42.34 22.35
CA ASN A 3 -47.68 -41.79 23.06
C ASN A 3 -46.37 -42.11 22.31
N VAL A 4 -45.61 -41.07 21.98
CA VAL A 4 -44.26 -41.20 21.43
C VAL A 4 -43.30 -41.43 22.58
N TYR A 5 -42.65 -42.59 22.52
CA TYR A 5 -41.72 -43.16 23.48
C TYR A 5 -40.61 -42.19 23.91
N SER A 6 -40.46 -42.04 25.23
CA SER A 6 -39.20 -41.65 25.86
C SER A 6 -38.16 -42.72 25.52
N ARG A 7 -37.22 -42.41 24.62
CA ARG A 7 -36.01 -43.22 24.48
C ARG A 7 -35.14 -42.98 25.71
N SER A 8 -35.20 -43.94 26.62
CA SER A 8 -34.19 -44.15 27.66
C SER A 8 -32.80 -44.07 27.02
N PHE A 9 -31.94 -43.24 27.59
CA PHE A 9 -30.51 -43.28 27.32
C PHE A 9 -30.02 -44.66 27.75
N GLU A 10 -29.95 -45.60 26.79
CA GLU A 10 -29.20 -46.83 26.95
C GLU A 10 -27.79 -46.42 27.35
N SER A 11 -27.41 -46.82 28.55
CA SER A 11 -26.08 -46.74 29.10
C SER A 11 -25.08 -47.13 28.02
N ALA A 12 -24.24 -46.19 27.61
CA ALA A 12 -23.11 -46.49 26.75
C ALA A 12 -22.36 -47.69 27.35
N PRO A 13 -22.00 -48.71 26.53
CA PRO A 13 -21.23 -49.85 27.03
C PRO A 13 -19.99 -49.32 27.77
N PRO A 14 -19.61 -49.94 28.90
CA PRO A 14 -18.45 -49.51 29.67
C PRO A 14 -17.25 -49.40 28.72
N PRO A 15 -16.44 -48.33 28.83
CA PRO A 15 -15.30 -48.14 27.95
C PRO A 15 -14.49 -49.43 27.97
N ARG A 16 -14.29 -50.03 26.78
CA ARG A 16 -13.40 -51.18 26.64
C ARG A 16 -12.09 -50.80 27.33
N SER A 17 -11.64 -51.66 28.23
CA SER A 17 -10.31 -51.62 28.83
C SER A 17 -9.28 -51.54 27.70
N ILE A 18 -8.84 -50.33 27.36
CA ILE A 18 -7.67 -50.10 26.53
C ILE A 18 -6.51 -50.31 27.49
N SER A 19 -5.85 -51.47 27.40
CA SER A 19 -4.64 -51.71 28.18
C SER A 19 -3.60 -50.65 27.82
N GLY A 20 -3.28 -49.79 28.79
CA GLY A 20 -2.16 -48.85 28.75
C GLY A 20 -2.05 -47.97 27.52
N SER A 21 -3.04 -47.10 27.25
CA SER A 21 -2.76 -45.91 26.42
C SER A 21 -1.67 -45.10 27.12
N LYS A 22 -0.48 -44.98 26.52
CA LYS A 22 0.57 -44.09 27.02
C LYS A 22 0.04 -42.65 26.96
N ALA A 23 -0.48 -42.15 28.08
CA ALA A 23 -0.85 -40.75 28.22
C ALA A 23 0.41 -39.93 28.48
N PHE A 24 0.48 -38.74 27.88
CA PHE A 24 1.56 -37.79 28.17
C PHE A 24 1.47 -37.32 29.62
N THR A 25 2.60 -37.30 30.32
CA THR A 25 2.68 -36.71 31.65
C THR A 25 2.52 -35.19 31.56
N LEU A 26 2.03 -34.58 32.64
CA LEU A 26 1.93 -33.11 32.72
C LEU A 26 3.29 -32.43 32.47
N ALA A 27 4.38 -33.04 32.96
CA ALA A 27 5.73 -32.54 32.76
C ALA A 27 6.14 -32.56 31.27
N GLU A 28 5.85 -33.64 30.53
CA GLU A 28 6.12 -33.72 29.08
C GLU A 28 5.34 -32.67 28.30
N VAL A 29 4.06 -32.45 28.64
CA VAL A 29 3.24 -31.41 28.00
C VAL A 29 3.78 -30.00 28.31
N LEU A 30 4.20 -29.73 29.55
CA LEU A 30 4.75 -28.43 29.93
C LEU A 30 6.10 -28.14 29.26
N ILE A 31 6.99 -29.13 29.18
CA ILE A 31 8.28 -28.98 28.50
C ILE A 31 8.06 -28.74 27.00
N THR A 32 7.17 -29.50 26.36
CA THR A 32 6.88 -29.33 24.93
C THR A 32 6.24 -27.97 24.62
N LEU A 33 5.27 -27.52 25.42
CA LEU A 33 4.70 -26.18 25.30
C LEU A 33 5.73 -25.07 25.56
N GLY A 34 6.65 -25.27 26.51
CA GLY A 34 7.75 -24.35 26.78
C GLY A 34 8.69 -24.22 25.58
N ILE A 35 9.11 -25.34 24.98
CA ILE A 35 9.97 -25.35 23.78
C ILE A 35 9.28 -24.68 22.60
N ILE A 36 8.03 -25.04 22.32
CA ILE A 36 7.24 -24.43 21.22
C ILE A 36 7.06 -22.93 21.48
N GLY A 37 6.81 -22.52 22.72
CA GLY A 37 6.68 -21.11 23.10
C GLY A 37 7.94 -20.29 22.81
N VAL A 38 9.12 -20.81 23.14
CA VAL A 38 10.42 -20.15 22.85
C VAL A 38 10.64 -20.05 21.34
N VAL A 39 10.44 -21.14 20.60
CA VAL A 39 10.62 -21.14 19.13
C VAL A 39 9.63 -20.19 18.45
N ALA A 40 8.37 -20.18 18.89
CA ALA A 40 7.34 -19.27 18.39
C ALA A 40 7.71 -17.80 18.65
N ALA A 41 8.22 -17.47 19.85
CA ALA A 41 8.65 -16.12 20.18
C ALA A 41 9.77 -15.59 19.26
N LEU A 42 10.66 -16.47 18.79
CA LEU A 42 11.73 -16.10 17.85
C LEU A 42 11.26 -16.01 16.39
N THR A 43 10.26 -16.79 16.01
CA THR A 43 9.86 -16.96 14.60
C THR A 43 8.64 -16.12 14.19
N ILE A 44 7.65 -15.96 15.07
CA ILE A 44 6.42 -15.22 14.78
C ILE A 44 6.69 -13.75 14.39
N PRO A 45 7.56 -12.99 15.08
CA PRO A 45 7.83 -11.60 14.68
C PRO A 45 8.38 -11.50 13.25
N THR A 46 9.32 -12.37 12.89
CA THR A 46 9.92 -12.42 11.55
C THR A 46 8.89 -12.79 10.48
N LEU A 47 8.01 -13.76 10.77
CA LEU A 47 6.93 -14.15 9.87
C LEU A 47 5.95 -12.99 9.63
N ILE A 48 5.54 -12.30 10.68
CA ILE A 48 4.65 -11.13 10.59
C ILE A 48 5.29 -10.02 9.76
N GLN A 49 6.58 -9.73 9.97
CA GLN A 49 7.30 -8.71 9.19
C GLN A 49 7.36 -9.09 7.69
N ASN A 50 7.68 -10.35 7.38
CA ASN A 50 7.73 -10.82 5.99
C ASN A 50 6.35 -10.79 5.32
N HIS A 51 5.29 -11.14 6.06
CA HIS A 51 3.92 -11.04 5.57
C HIS A 51 3.54 -9.57 5.31
N LYS A 52 3.84 -8.65 6.23
CA LYS A 52 3.59 -7.21 6.04
C LYS A 52 4.31 -6.68 4.80
N LYS A 53 5.60 -6.99 4.63
CA LYS A 53 6.37 -6.64 3.43
C LYS A 53 5.67 -7.15 2.16
N HIS A 54 5.27 -8.41 2.15
CA HIS A 54 4.59 -8.99 0.99
C HIS A 54 3.27 -8.29 0.67
N VAL A 55 2.44 -7.99 1.67
CA VAL A 55 1.19 -7.23 1.48
C VAL A 55 1.46 -5.86 0.88
N ILE A 56 2.52 -5.18 1.32
CA ILE A 56 2.91 -3.86 0.80
C ILE A 56 3.34 -3.95 -0.67
N GLU A 57 4.20 -4.92 -1.01
CA GLU A 57 4.63 -5.17 -2.40
C GLU A 57 3.44 -5.40 -3.34
N VAL A 58 2.47 -6.21 -2.91
CA VAL A 58 1.25 -6.49 -3.68
C VAL A 58 0.42 -5.22 -3.83
N LYS A 59 0.15 -4.50 -2.74
CA LYS A 59 -0.63 -3.24 -2.78
C LYS A 59 0.00 -2.21 -3.71
N LEU A 60 1.33 -2.05 -3.67
CA LEU A 60 2.06 -1.12 -4.54
C LEU A 60 1.89 -1.46 -6.01
N LYS A 61 2.12 -2.73 -6.37
CA LYS A 61 1.96 -3.19 -7.75
C LYS A 61 0.52 -3.05 -8.22
N THR A 62 -0.45 -3.43 -7.40
CA THR A 62 -1.89 -3.31 -7.73
C THR A 62 -2.30 -1.85 -7.90
N PHE A 63 -1.86 -0.95 -7.02
CA PHE A 63 -2.13 0.49 -7.15
C PHE A 63 -1.56 1.03 -8.46
N TYR A 64 -0.28 0.79 -8.74
CA TYR A 64 0.35 1.22 -9.99
C TYR A 64 -0.42 0.72 -11.21
N THR A 65 -0.83 -0.56 -11.24
CA THR A 65 -1.58 -1.12 -12.37
C THR A 65 -2.95 -0.46 -12.53
N ILE A 66 -3.74 -0.38 -11.47
CA ILE A 66 -5.12 0.15 -11.54
C ILE A 66 -5.12 1.62 -11.92
N MET A 67 -4.24 2.42 -11.30
CA MET A 67 -4.17 3.84 -11.56
C MET A 67 -3.72 4.14 -13.00
N ASN A 68 -2.72 3.41 -13.51
CA ASN A 68 -2.29 3.59 -14.90
C ASN A 68 -3.34 3.09 -15.91
N GLN A 69 -4.09 2.03 -15.58
CA GLN A 69 -5.23 1.61 -16.41
C GLN A 69 -6.33 2.67 -16.42
N ALA A 70 -6.61 3.32 -15.29
CA ALA A 70 -7.57 4.41 -15.22
C ALA A 70 -7.13 5.61 -16.06
N VAL A 71 -5.85 6.01 -15.97
CA VAL A 71 -5.28 7.06 -16.82
C VAL A 71 -5.43 6.72 -18.31
N GLN A 72 -5.05 5.50 -18.73
CA GLN A 72 -5.15 5.08 -20.13
C GLN A 72 -6.59 5.11 -20.65
N LYS A 73 -7.57 4.71 -19.84
CA LYS A 73 -8.99 4.81 -20.23
C LYS A 73 -9.43 6.26 -20.37
N SER A 74 -9.03 7.11 -19.43
CA SER A 74 -9.35 8.54 -19.49
C SER A 74 -8.69 9.25 -20.67
N GLU A 75 -7.54 8.79 -21.17
CA GLU A 75 -6.96 9.30 -22.42
C GLU A 75 -7.85 9.06 -23.65
N LEU A 76 -8.68 8.00 -23.64
CA LEU A 76 -9.63 7.75 -24.72
C LEU A 76 -10.76 8.78 -24.76
N ASP A 77 -11.18 9.27 -23.58
CA ASP A 77 -12.30 10.19 -23.43
C ASP A 77 -11.87 11.66 -23.50
N TYR A 78 -10.69 11.99 -22.95
CA TYR A 78 -10.21 13.36 -22.76
C TYR A 78 -8.97 13.71 -23.59
N GLY A 79 -8.49 12.80 -24.44
CA GLY A 79 -7.30 13.01 -25.24
C GLY A 79 -6.00 12.91 -24.45
N ASP A 80 -4.90 13.39 -25.03
CA ASP A 80 -3.56 13.25 -24.45
C ASP A 80 -3.46 13.87 -23.05
N LYS A 81 -3.05 13.04 -22.08
CA LYS A 81 -2.79 13.42 -20.69
C LYS A 81 -1.85 14.59 -20.52
N SER A 82 -0.96 14.85 -21.47
CA SER A 82 -0.05 16.01 -21.44
C SER A 82 -0.79 17.36 -21.43
N THR A 83 -2.04 17.37 -21.90
CA THR A 83 -2.91 18.56 -21.99
C THR A 83 -3.79 18.77 -20.75
N TRP A 84 -3.91 17.77 -19.87
CA TRP A 84 -4.84 17.82 -18.73
C TRP A 84 -4.48 18.89 -17.68
N ASN A 85 -3.25 19.42 -17.74
CA ASN A 85 -2.67 20.34 -16.77
C ASN A 85 -2.32 21.73 -17.35
N GLU A 86 -2.98 22.18 -18.41
CA GLU A 86 -2.51 23.32 -19.21
C GLU A 86 -2.55 24.71 -18.58
N THR A 87 -3.03 24.87 -17.35
CA THR A 87 -3.36 26.21 -16.84
C THR A 87 -2.67 26.67 -15.56
N GLY A 88 -1.48 26.16 -15.18
CA GLY A 88 -0.47 26.92 -14.42
C GLY A 88 -0.53 27.07 -12.89
N GLY A 89 -0.04 26.08 -12.13
CA GLY A 89 0.51 26.27 -10.78
C GLY A 89 1.97 25.81 -10.74
N ASN A 90 2.86 26.56 -10.08
CA ASN A 90 4.26 26.17 -9.88
C ASN A 90 4.35 25.17 -8.72
N LEU A 91 4.53 23.88 -9.01
CA LEU A 91 4.95 22.94 -7.98
C LEU A 91 6.47 22.98 -7.79
N CYS A 92 6.84 23.01 -6.52
CA CYS A 92 8.19 23.22 -6.01
C CYS A 92 9.13 22.07 -6.41
N TYR A 93 9.77 22.20 -7.57
CA TYR A 93 11.21 22.06 -7.84
C TYR A 93 11.49 22.75 -9.20
N GLY A 94 10.69 23.77 -9.54
CA GLY A 94 10.85 24.66 -10.69
C GLY A 94 10.22 24.22 -12.03
N CYS A 95 9.35 23.20 -12.11
CA CYS A 95 9.18 22.52 -13.41
C CYS A 95 7.91 21.74 -13.73
N ILE A 96 6.87 21.85 -12.91
CA ILE A 96 5.64 21.10 -13.13
C ILE A 96 4.48 22.07 -13.17
N LYS A 97 3.79 22.10 -14.30
CA LYS A 97 2.45 22.68 -14.41
C LYS A 97 1.49 21.66 -13.83
N ALA A 98 1.18 21.76 -12.55
CA ALA A 98 -0.07 21.18 -12.06
C ALA A 98 -1.22 22.01 -12.61
N ASN A 99 -2.40 21.40 -12.76
CA ASN A 99 -3.59 22.16 -13.11
C ASN A 99 -4.03 22.99 -11.90
N PRO A 100 -3.91 24.33 -11.90
CA PRO A 100 -4.38 25.14 -10.79
C PRO A 100 -5.89 25.45 -10.89
N LEU A 101 -6.52 25.09 -12.03
CA LEU A 101 -7.94 25.38 -12.25
C LEU A 101 -8.84 24.30 -11.69
N LEU A 102 -8.28 23.11 -11.43
CA LEU A 102 -9.00 22.01 -10.82
C LEU A 102 -8.44 21.78 -9.42
N SER A 103 -9.33 21.81 -8.44
CA SER A 103 -9.05 21.19 -7.13
C SER A 103 -8.77 19.70 -7.30
N ASP A 104 -8.16 19.08 -6.29
CA ASP A 104 -7.90 17.63 -6.30
C ASP A 104 -9.18 16.81 -6.54
N GLU A 105 -10.30 17.21 -5.92
CA GLU A 105 -11.61 16.55 -6.12
C GLU A 105 -12.08 16.68 -7.57
N GLN A 106 -12.04 17.89 -8.15
CA GLN A 106 -12.45 18.09 -9.54
C GLN A 106 -11.56 17.36 -10.55
N PHE A 107 -10.25 17.29 -10.29
CA PHE A 107 -9.34 16.48 -11.10
C PHE A 107 -9.72 15.01 -11.01
N PHE A 108 -9.96 14.52 -9.79
CA PHE A 108 -10.35 13.13 -9.55
C PHE A 108 -11.64 12.80 -10.29
N ASP A 109 -12.72 13.55 -10.05
CA ASP A 109 -14.04 13.30 -10.63
C ASP A 109 -14.05 13.34 -12.16
N LYS A 110 -13.20 14.19 -12.74
CA LYS A 110 -13.09 14.29 -14.19
C LYS A 110 -12.28 13.13 -14.78
N TYR A 111 -11.06 12.90 -14.29
CA TYR A 111 -10.07 12.07 -14.97
C TYR A 111 -9.84 10.69 -14.36
N LEU A 112 -10.24 10.42 -13.12
CA LEU A 112 -9.94 9.14 -12.45
C LEU A 112 -11.19 8.43 -11.94
N GLY A 113 -12.11 9.19 -11.32
CA GLY A 113 -13.36 8.71 -10.74
C GLY A 113 -14.17 7.80 -11.64
N PRO A 114 -14.45 8.15 -12.92
CA PRO A 114 -15.26 7.31 -13.81
C PRO A 114 -14.65 5.93 -14.07
N ASN A 115 -13.32 5.82 -13.95
CA ASN A 115 -12.57 4.61 -14.23
C ASN A 115 -12.16 3.82 -12.98
N LEU A 116 -12.57 4.27 -11.79
CA LEU A 116 -12.24 3.68 -10.49
C LEU A 116 -13.50 3.33 -9.69
N THR A 117 -13.50 2.19 -9.01
CA THR A 117 -14.59 1.81 -8.09
C THR A 117 -14.27 2.29 -6.67
N VAL A 118 -14.62 3.54 -6.38
CA VAL A 118 -14.52 4.14 -5.03
C VAL A 118 -15.69 3.66 -4.17
N ILE A 119 -15.40 3.25 -2.94
CA ILE A 119 -16.40 2.83 -1.94
C ILE A 119 -16.53 3.78 -0.76
N ASP A 120 -15.52 4.64 -0.55
CA ASP A 120 -15.50 5.62 0.53
C ASP A 120 -14.54 6.76 0.15
N HIS A 121 -14.90 7.98 0.52
CA HIS A 121 -14.11 9.21 0.33
C HIS A 121 -14.31 10.07 1.56
N LYS A 122 -13.25 10.24 2.35
CA LYS A 122 -13.35 10.95 3.63
C LYS A 122 -12.02 11.57 4.03
N LYS A 123 -12.13 12.61 4.87
CA LYS A 123 -10.99 13.21 5.55
C LYS A 123 -10.60 12.37 6.77
N ILE A 124 -9.41 11.78 6.74
CA ILE A 124 -8.88 10.93 7.81
C ILE A 124 -7.85 11.72 8.63
N PRO A 125 -8.08 11.92 9.95
CA PRO A 125 -7.07 12.50 10.83
C PRO A 125 -5.80 11.67 10.83
N GLN A 126 -4.63 12.31 10.78
CA GLN A 126 -3.37 11.60 10.86
C GLN A 126 -2.91 11.46 12.31
N PRO A 127 -2.73 10.23 12.84
CA PRO A 127 -2.22 10.03 14.18
C PRO A 127 -0.87 10.74 14.37
N GLY A 128 -0.75 11.58 15.39
CA GLY A 128 0.48 12.29 15.73
C GLY A 128 0.70 13.64 15.01
N ILE A 129 -0.25 14.12 14.21
CA ILE A 129 -0.22 15.47 13.62
C ILE A 129 -1.56 16.15 13.87
N ALA A 130 -1.62 17.08 14.83
CA ALA A 130 -2.84 17.82 15.16
C ALA A 130 -3.35 18.61 13.95
N ASP A 131 -4.67 18.65 13.78
CA ASP A 131 -5.41 19.41 12.76
C ASP A 131 -5.07 19.11 11.29
N PHE A 132 -4.25 18.08 11.03
CA PHE A 132 -3.98 17.60 9.68
C PHE A 132 -4.86 16.40 9.33
N GLN A 133 -5.77 16.62 8.38
CA GLN A 133 -6.63 15.58 7.83
C GLN A 133 -6.29 15.33 6.36
N LEU A 134 -6.15 14.06 6.00
CA LEU A 134 -5.92 13.65 4.62
C LEU A 134 -7.23 13.34 3.94
N ASP A 135 -7.47 13.97 2.79
CA ASP A 135 -8.59 13.59 1.94
C ASP A 135 -8.28 12.26 1.25
N THR A 136 -8.94 11.18 1.68
CA THR A 136 -8.57 9.81 1.32
C THR A 136 -9.71 9.10 0.58
N TYR A 137 -9.38 8.59 -0.60
CA TYR A 137 -10.21 7.70 -1.39
C TYR A 137 -9.92 6.24 -1.03
N THR A 138 -10.95 5.45 -0.81
CA THR A 138 -10.87 4.00 -0.61
C THR A 138 -11.52 3.29 -1.79
N LEU A 139 -10.76 2.42 -2.46
CA LEU A 139 -11.22 1.60 -3.56
C LEU A 139 -11.83 0.28 -3.06
N LYS A 140 -12.68 -0.34 -3.87
CA LYS A 140 -13.33 -1.64 -3.55
C LYS A 140 -12.35 -2.76 -3.17
N ASN A 141 -11.13 -2.72 -3.70
CA ASN A 141 -10.06 -3.68 -3.39
C ASN A 141 -9.29 -3.35 -2.09
N GLY A 142 -9.71 -2.34 -1.34
CA GLY A 142 -9.09 -1.93 -0.08
C GLY A 142 -7.84 -1.06 -0.22
N LEU A 143 -7.49 -0.61 -1.44
CA LEU A 143 -6.46 0.42 -1.61
C LEU A 143 -6.98 1.76 -1.10
N GLN A 144 -6.13 2.47 -0.38
CA GLN A 144 -6.43 3.78 0.17
C GLN A 144 -5.37 4.76 -0.30
N PHE A 145 -5.78 5.86 -0.91
CA PHE A 145 -4.83 6.88 -1.35
C PHE A 145 -5.39 8.28 -1.16
N SER A 146 -4.49 9.23 -1.01
CA SER A 146 -4.78 10.65 -1.06
C SER A 146 -4.05 11.25 -2.25
N MET A 147 -4.64 12.32 -2.77
CA MET A 147 -4.12 13.07 -3.90
C MET A 147 -3.97 14.52 -3.48
N TYR A 148 -2.93 15.19 -3.97
CA TYR A 148 -2.69 16.59 -3.69
C TYR A 148 -2.12 17.30 -4.92
N GLU A 149 -2.25 18.63 -4.90
CA GLU A 149 -1.67 19.54 -5.88
C GLU A 149 -2.26 19.38 -7.29
N GLY A 150 -3.59 19.41 -7.37
CA GLY A 150 -4.34 19.34 -8.62
C GLY A 150 -4.15 18.00 -9.33
N GLY A 151 -4.00 16.92 -8.56
CA GLY A 151 -3.79 15.58 -9.10
C GLY A 151 -2.36 15.22 -9.47
N ALA A 152 -1.37 16.04 -9.10
CA ALA A 152 0.03 15.81 -9.45
C ALA A 152 0.70 14.77 -8.55
N ILE A 153 0.37 14.71 -7.26
CA ILE A 153 1.05 13.83 -6.32
C ILE A 153 0.07 12.96 -5.54
N TYR A 154 0.48 11.73 -5.27
CA TYR A 154 -0.34 10.72 -4.61
C TYR A 154 0.42 10.11 -3.45
N TRP A 155 -0.29 9.87 -2.35
CA TRP A 155 0.16 9.01 -1.27
C TRP A 155 -0.72 7.78 -1.21
N LEU A 156 -0.13 6.62 -1.50
CA LEU A 156 -0.75 5.32 -1.25
C LEU A 156 -0.52 4.91 0.19
N PHE A 157 -1.58 4.60 0.92
CA PHE A 157 -1.53 4.11 2.30
C PHE A 157 -1.70 2.60 2.34
N THR A 158 -0.84 1.93 3.10
CA THR A 158 -1.00 0.51 3.41
C THR A 158 -1.69 0.29 4.75
N ASP A 159 -1.64 1.30 5.62
CA ASP A 159 -2.34 1.41 6.89
C ASP A 159 -2.58 2.90 7.23
N THR A 160 -3.84 3.29 7.37
CA THR A 160 -4.27 4.65 7.71
C THR A 160 -4.49 4.86 9.22
N LYS A 161 -4.43 3.79 10.02
CA LYS A 161 -4.64 3.86 11.49
C LYS A 161 -3.36 4.21 12.24
N THR A 162 -2.21 4.08 11.59
CA THR A 162 -0.90 4.42 12.15
C THR A 162 -0.40 5.74 11.59
N GLN A 163 0.52 6.39 12.31
CA GLN A 163 1.17 7.61 11.83
C GLN A 163 1.80 7.37 10.46
N LYS A 164 1.57 8.28 9.52
CA LYS A 164 2.18 8.25 8.18
C LYS A 164 3.71 8.30 8.26
N ILE A 165 4.34 7.24 7.79
CA ILE A 165 5.79 7.12 7.61
C ILE A 165 6.02 6.76 6.14
N LEU A 166 6.54 7.74 5.39
CA LEU A 166 6.90 7.55 3.99
C LEU A 166 7.92 6.41 3.85
N GLY A 167 7.73 5.58 2.83
CA GLY A 167 8.55 4.39 2.55
C GLY A 167 8.28 3.21 3.49
N LYS A 168 7.38 3.32 4.47
CA LYS A 168 6.98 2.22 5.37
C LYS A 168 5.52 1.85 5.23
N ASN A 169 4.61 2.77 5.57
CA ASN A 169 3.17 2.56 5.51
C ASN A 169 2.47 3.56 4.57
N ALA A 170 3.21 4.50 4.01
CA ALA A 170 2.76 5.40 2.96
C ALA A 170 3.82 5.51 1.85
N PHE A 171 3.38 5.57 0.60
CA PHE A 171 4.25 5.53 -0.58
C PHE A 171 3.86 6.61 -1.57
N THR A 172 4.88 7.32 -2.09
CA THR A 172 4.67 8.52 -2.93
C THR A 172 4.75 8.18 -4.41
N PHE A 173 3.74 8.63 -5.16
CA PHE A 173 3.68 8.59 -6.62
C PHE A 173 3.42 10.00 -7.16
N ALA A 174 3.76 10.21 -8.42
CA ALA A 174 3.59 11.46 -9.14
C ALA A 174 2.98 11.19 -10.52
N PHE A 175 2.08 12.06 -10.94
CA PHE A 175 1.51 12.15 -12.27
C PHE A 175 1.96 13.46 -12.91
N ILE A 176 3.00 13.38 -13.74
CA ILE A 176 3.63 14.54 -14.36
C ILE A 176 3.79 14.26 -15.85
N PRO A 177 2.69 14.24 -16.62
CA PRO A 177 2.73 13.85 -18.01
C PRO A 177 3.48 14.87 -18.89
N ARG A 178 3.64 16.11 -18.43
CA ARG A 178 4.34 17.20 -19.11
C ARG A 178 5.36 17.85 -18.18
N ILE A 179 6.61 17.93 -18.65
CA ILE A 179 7.74 18.56 -17.95
C ILE A 179 8.29 19.69 -18.81
N GLU A 180 8.69 20.79 -18.19
CA GLU A 180 9.34 21.91 -18.89
C GLU A 180 10.75 21.53 -19.37
N GLU A 181 11.13 22.01 -20.55
CA GLU A 181 12.37 21.58 -21.25
C GLU A 181 13.62 21.64 -20.37
N GLY A 182 13.75 22.69 -19.54
CA GLY A 182 14.91 22.88 -18.65
C GLY A 182 15.05 21.86 -17.52
N HIS A 183 14.09 20.96 -17.33
CA HIS A 183 14.02 20.07 -16.16
C HIS A 183 13.81 18.60 -16.49
N LYS A 184 13.77 18.22 -17.77
CA LYS A 184 13.60 16.82 -18.19
C LYS A 184 14.69 15.91 -17.62
N ASN A 185 15.91 16.41 -17.51
CA ASN A 185 17.06 15.70 -16.92
C ASN A 185 16.85 15.32 -15.44
N LEU A 186 15.96 16.01 -14.71
CA LEU A 186 15.65 15.72 -13.31
C LEU A 186 14.41 14.83 -13.15
N TRP A 187 13.58 14.71 -14.19
CA TRP A 187 12.31 13.98 -14.17
C TRP A 187 12.25 12.86 -15.20
N ILE A 188 13.39 12.22 -15.47
CA ILE A 188 13.56 11.20 -16.53
C ILE A 188 12.56 10.03 -16.47
N TYR A 189 11.89 9.82 -15.33
CA TYR A 189 10.93 8.75 -15.12
C TYR A 189 9.46 9.16 -15.24
N HIS A 190 9.14 10.42 -15.53
CA HIS A 190 7.75 10.90 -15.51
C HIS A 190 7.26 11.44 -16.85
N GLU A 191 8.16 11.88 -17.75
CA GLU A 191 7.79 12.49 -19.02
C GLU A 191 6.89 11.57 -19.86
N ASN A 192 5.70 12.07 -20.20
CA ASN A 192 4.66 11.35 -20.94
C ASN A 192 4.35 9.94 -20.36
N LYS A 193 4.55 9.76 -19.06
CA LYS A 193 4.13 8.56 -18.32
C LYS A 193 2.80 8.80 -17.64
N GLY A 194 2.20 7.71 -17.17
CA GLY A 194 1.06 7.79 -16.26
C GLY A 194 1.52 8.09 -14.83
N ILE A 195 0.88 7.45 -13.86
CA ILE A 195 1.23 7.61 -12.45
C ILE A 195 2.46 6.76 -12.14
N GLU A 196 3.56 7.41 -11.78
CA GLU A 196 4.87 6.79 -11.54
C GLU A 196 5.31 7.00 -10.09
N PRO A 197 6.09 6.08 -9.47
CA PRO A 197 6.71 6.35 -8.18
C PRO A 197 7.55 7.62 -8.22
N PHE A 198 7.43 8.45 -7.19
CA PHE A 198 8.08 9.75 -7.14
C PHE A 198 9.61 9.63 -7.26
N ALA A 199 10.18 10.27 -8.29
CA ALA A 199 11.60 10.16 -8.64
C ALA A 199 12.12 11.45 -9.28
N TYR A 200 12.61 12.36 -8.43
CA TYR A 200 13.28 13.60 -8.80
C TYR A 200 14.79 13.46 -8.63
N GLY A 201 15.55 13.83 -9.67
CA GLY A 201 17.01 13.72 -9.70
C GLY A 201 17.53 12.29 -9.73
N PHE A 202 16.68 11.29 -9.98
CA PHE A 202 17.12 9.90 -10.06
C PHE A 202 18.02 9.67 -11.27
N THR A 203 18.95 8.72 -11.13
CA THR A 203 19.86 8.30 -12.19
C THR A 203 19.68 6.80 -12.49
N ASN A 204 20.57 6.23 -13.31
CA ASN A 204 20.64 4.78 -13.54
C ASN A 204 21.45 4.03 -12.45
N SER A 205 22.06 4.73 -11.48
CA SER A 205 22.80 4.09 -10.38
C SER A 205 21.86 3.71 -9.23
N TYR A 206 21.85 2.43 -8.89
CA TYR A 206 21.10 1.92 -7.73
C TYR A 206 21.62 2.51 -6.43
N GLU A 207 22.95 2.59 -6.25
CA GLU A 207 23.59 3.11 -5.04
C GLU A 207 23.23 4.58 -4.81
N TYR A 208 23.27 5.39 -5.88
CA TYR A 208 22.85 6.79 -5.83
C TYR A 208 21.37 6.90 -5.45
N ASN A 209 20.49 6.17 -6.12
CA ASN A 209 19.06 6.21 -5.84
C ASN A 209 18.74 5.67 -4.42
N MET A 210 19.50 4.70 -3.93
CA MET A 210 19.44 4.19 -2.55
C MET A 210 19.84 5.26 -1.54
N SER A 211 20.87 6.06 -1.84
CA SER A 211 21.25 7.21 -1.01
C SER A 211 20.15 8.28 -0.96
N MET A 212 19.43 8.48 -2.05
CA MET A 212 18.30 9.41 -2.12
C MET A 212 17.14 8.96 -1.22
N CYS A 213 16.75 7.67 -1.27
CA CYS A 213 15.75 7.11 -0.37
C CYS A 213 16.15 7.19 1.11
N LYS A 214 17.43 6.96 1.43
CA LYS A 214 17.95 7.13 2.81
C LYS A 214 17.85 8.57 3.31
N LYS A 215 18.05 9.53 2.40
CA LYS A 215 17.99 10.97 2.72
C LYS A 215 16.55 11.46 2.85
N ASP A 216 15.65 11.00 1.98
CA ASP A 216 14.25 11.36 1.98
C ASP A 216 13.39 10.17 1.52
N ASN A 217 12.57 9.67 2.44
CA ASN A 217 11.85 8.43 2.24
C ASN A 217 10.80 8.48 1.11
N LYS A 218 10.43 9.66 0.60
CA LYS A 218 9.49 9.79 -0.54
C LYS A 218 9.97 9.07 -1.80
N TYR A 219 11.29 8.97 -1.95
CA TYR A 219 11.96 8.32 -3.08
C TYR A 219 11.97 6.78 -3.01
N CYS A 220 11.69 6.20 -1.85
CA CYS A 220 11.84 4.76 -1.65
C CYS A 220 10.87 3.92 -2.48
N THR A 221 9.70 4.46 -2.82
CA THR A 221 8.73 3.80 -3.71
C THR A 221 9.34 3.47 -5.07
N LYS A 222 10.18 4.36 -5.62
CA LYS A 222 10.84 4.15 -6.91
C LYS A 222 11.85 3.01 -6.85
N LEU A 223 12.59 2.88 -5.75
CA LEU A 223 13.51 1.75 -5.55
C LEU A 223 12.77 0.42 -5.53
N ILE A 224 11.60 0.37 -4.87
CA ILE A 224 10.77 -0.84 -4.85
C ILE A 224 10.31 -1.18 -6.27
N GLN A 225 9.85 -0.19 -7.06
CA GLN A 225 9.48 -0.42 -8.46
C GLN A 225 10.66 -0.93 -9.30
N MET A 226 11.83 -0.29 -9.20
CA MET A 226 13.05 -0.69 -9.93
C MET A 226 13.50 -2.11 -9.57
N ASN A 227 13.19 -2.56 -8.35
CA ASN A 227 13.39 -3.93 -7.90
C ASN A 227 12.15 -4.81 -8.14
N ASN A 228 11.44 -4.62 -9.26
CA ASN A 228 10.26 -5.42 -9.66
C ASN A 228 9.12 -5.47 -8.63
N TRP A 229 8.86 -4.34 -7.97
CA TRP A 229 7.91 -4.22 -6.87
C TRP A 229 8.25 -5.09 -5.66
N LYS A 230 9.52 -5.47 -5.49
CA LYS A 230 10.03 -6.19 -4.32
C LYS A 230 10.83 -5.26 -3.43
N ILE A 231 10.59 -5.33 -2.13
CA ILE A 231 11.35 -4.55 -1.16
C ILE A 231 12.78 -5.13 -1.10
N PRO A 232 13.83 -4.35 -1.42
CA PRO A 232 15.20 -4.83 -1.39
C PRO A 232 15.63 -5.32 -0.01
N LYS A 233 16.61 -6.23 0.06
CA LYS A 233 17.14 -6.72 1.35
C LYS A 233 17.85 -5.62 2.15
N ASP A 234 18.49 -4.70 1.45
CA ASP A 234 19.21 -3.53 1.96
C ASP A 234 18.31 -2.28 2.08
N TYR A 235 16.99 -2.46 2.00
CA TYR A 235 16.04 -1.37 2.13
C TYR A 235 16.23 -0.62 3.45
N PRO A 236 16.31 0.73 3.44
CA PRO A 236 16.78 1.49 4.59
C PRO A 236 15.77 1.60 5.72
N ILE A 237 14.51 1.23 5.48
CA ILE A 237 13.41 1.37 6.45
C ILE A 237 12.97 -0.01 6.92
N ARG A 238 12.87 -0.19 8.24
CA ARG A 238 12.41 -1.45 8.84
C ARG A 238 10.89 -1.48 8.97
N PHE A 239 10.28 -2.62 8.63
CA PHE A 239 8.83 -2.85 8.68
C PHE A 239 8.38 -3.35 10.06
#